data_AF-A0A4Y9Y326-F1
#
_entry.id   AF-A0A4Y9Y326-F1
#
_cell.length_a   1.000
_cell.length_b   1.000
_cell.length_c   1.000
_cell.angle_alpha   90.00
_cell.angle_beta   90.00
_cell.angle_gamma   90.00
#
_symmetry.space_group_name_H-M   'P 1'
#
loop_
_entity.id
_entity.type
_entity.pdbx_description
1 polymer ?
#
loop_
_entity_poly.entity_id
_entity_poly.type
_entity_poly.pdbx_seq_one_letter_code
_entity_poly.pdbx_strand_id
1 'polypeptide(L)'
;MDYLFASSVQHTTPGADKIRLVVSYDIACQWSTNLWSRMSRYERQWDYDARTITFLIPKFHLPAHQESCQTKYSFNYIKGVGRTDGEGVERGWAAVKGFSGSTKEMGPGSRRDVLDDAFGDYNWRKVTHLARTLLDRMKSAVIESAEQTVIFEELTAVTDRVRVVEWKQQVEAWEEGADFNPFVATRHPVTLAAVRRQLAEEESEGIENGSLVPLHDKVSPSALIMAGLELEDVQRRLRTDAAELNAHSPDDQRAHLIRRRNNLQLRIDAWREIQLLYMPGVATLRNQAAEASVAPVLAENAVLYLPSDVHKHPHVPQVPSLLDIERRMRLAQANDSLEQMRRHLRARTKLFNIKDRDVRGQRYNTRSRTYIDTIQAKIDADAERYRRAHAALLTIDPEDTGLWQKALRFLNRSDIRAMHQGLDDETEGRKTLSWIWRTSGTLGRDDDEDDQEAVRIEWCKARARAMRWDEECDLLEEEMRRVRAFFKWHVDWWMDQVREDWDAAVGCTAEHAEGRRAYAHRQADLRRALLDYCTHAWRNIPEYLQLCRNRPDISGIINPQS
;
A
#
# COMPACT_ATOMS: atom_id res chain seq x y z
N MET A 1 -2.04 18.01 31.35
CA MET A 1 -2.85 17.97 30.11
C MET A 1 -4.18 18.66 30.28
N ASP A 2 -5.12 18.14 31.09
CA ASP A 2 -6.50 18.65 31.22
C ASP A 2 -6.61 20.18 31.27
N TYR A 3 -5.93 20.83 32.23
CA TYR A 3 -5.91 22.30 32.36
C TYR A 3 -5.44 23.04 31.09
N LEU A 4 -4.43 22.51 30.39
CA LEU A 4 -3.92 23.12 29.16
C LEU A 4 -4.97 23.02 28.06
N PHE A 5 -5.47 21.80 27.78
CA PHE A 5 -6.55 21.56 26.83
C PHE A 5 -7.76 22.47 27.12
N ALA A 6 -8.27 22.41 28.36
CA ALA A 6 -9.43 23.17 28.81
C ALA A 6 -9.25 24.68 28.71
N SER A 7 -8.02 25.20 28.73
CA SER A 7 -7.75 26.64 28.57
C SER A 7 -7.61 27.00 27.09
N SER A 8 -6.93 26.17 26.29
CA SER A 8 -6.83 26.38 24.84
C SER A 8 -8.20 26.45 24.16
N VAL A 9 -9.17 25.60 24.52
CA VAL A 9 -10.51 25.67 23.89
C VAL A 9 -11.43 26.75 24.47
N GLN A 10 -11.03 27.49 25.52
CA GLN A 10 -11.79 28.67 25.98
C GLN A 10 -11.60 29.89 25.07
N HIS A 11 -10.50 29.96 24.32
CA HIS A 11 -10.21 31.06 23.39
C HIS A 11 -10.74 30.82 21.96
N THR A 12 -11.63 29.85 21.77
CA THR A 12 -12.30 29.62 20.47
C THR A 12 -13.50 30.56 20.33
N THR A 13 -13.70 31.09 19.11
CA THR A 13 -14.52 32.28 18.84
C THR A 13 -15.97 32.16 19.34
N PRO A 14 -16.47 33.11 20.15
CA PRO A 14 -17.89 33.22 20.46
C PRO A 14 -18.72 33.45 19.19
N GLY A 15 -19.87 32.79 19.06
CA GLY A 15 -20.80 32.99 17.94
C GLY A 15 -20.51 32.18 16.67
N ALA A 16 -19.72 31.10 16.75
CA ALA A 16 -19.65 30.10 15.69
C ALA A 16 -20.58 28.92 16.02
N ASP A 17 -21.64 28.72 15.22
CA ASP A 17 -22.75 27.80 15.54
C ASP A 17 -22.31 26.35 15.79
N LYS A 18 -21.29 25.86 15.06
CA LYS A 18 -20.60 24.59 15.33
C LYS A 18 -19.10 24.67 15.02
N ILE A 19 -18.29 24.15 15.94
CA ILE A 19 -16.82 24.07 15.83
C ILE A 19 -16.41 22.59 15.82
N ARG A 20 -15.63 22.18 14.82
CA ARG A 20 -14.93 20.88 14.81
C ARG A 20 -13.54 21.03 15.41
N LEU A 21 -13.26 20.33 16.50
CA LEU A 21 -11.98 20.33 17.19
C LEU A 21 -11.27 18.99 16.99
N VAL A 22 -10.04 19.02 16.49
CA VAL A 22 -9.19 17.83 16.37
C VAL A 22 -8.04 17.94 17.37
N VAL A 23 -7.87 16.91 18.21
CA VAL A 23 -6.93 16.90 19.33
C VAL A 23 -5.95 15.76 19.15
N SER A 24 -4.69 16.09 18.84
CA SER A 24 -3.61 15.13 18.72
C SER A 24 -2.87 14.97 20.04
N TYR A 25 -2.72 13.75 20.54
CA TYR A 25 -1.86 13.44 21.69
C TYR A 25 -1.49 11.95 21.70
N ASP A 26 -0.25 11.61 22.05
CA ASP A 26 0.30 10.26 21.96
C ASP A 26 -0.57 9.25 22.73
N ILE A 27 -0.91 9.57 23.98
CA ILE A 27 -1.80 8.74 24.82
C ILE A 27 -3.27 9.17 24.74
N ALA A 28 -3.72 9.78 23.62
CA ALA A 28 -5.11 10.24 23.45
C ALA A 28 -6.15 9.14 23.74
N CYS A 29 -5.87 7.87 23.38
CA CYS A 29 -6.76 6.74 23.62
C CYS A 29 -6.88 6.30 25.09
N GLN A 30 -6.04 6.83 25.99
CA GLN A 30 -6.13 6.64 27.45
C GLN A 30 -6.64 7.91 28.13
N TRP A 31 -6.14 9.07 27.69
CA TRP A 31 -6.42 10.38 28.27
C TRP A 31 -7.87 10.83 28.05
N SER A 32 -8.44 10.62 26.86
CA SER A 32 -9.79 11.05 26.49
C SER A 32 -10.90 10.29 27.23
N THR A 33 -10.69 8.99 27.50
CA THR A 33 -11.67 8.05 28.08
C THR A 33 -12.34 8.58 29.35
N ASN A 34 -11.58 9.24 30.22
CA ASN A 34 -12.09 9.83 31.47
C ASN A 34 -12.08 11.36 31.47
N LEU A 35 -11.85 12.02 30.31
CA LEU A 35 -11.63 13.47 30.23
C LEU A 35 -12.82 14.24 30.80
N TRP A 36 -14.05 13.95 30.39
CA TRP A 36 -15.24 14.70 30.81
C TRP A 36 -15.52 14.62 32.32
N SER A 37 -15.23 13.47 32.94
CA SER A 37 -15.30 13.27 34.40
C SER A 37 -14.20 14.04 35.18
N ARG A 38 -13.10 14.40 34.51
CA ARG A 38 -12.06 15.29 35.07
C ARG A 38 -12.36 16.76 34.78
N MET A 39 -12.90 17.08 33.60
CA MET A 39 -13.30 18.43 33.18
C MET A 39 -14.33 19.06 34.12
N SER A 40 -15.32 18.30 34.59
CA SER A 40 -16.33 18.78 35.53
C SER A 40 -15.73 19.31 36.85
N ARG A 41 -14.59 18.78 37.28
CA ARG A 41 -13.86 19.20 38.50
C ARG A 41 -13.16 20.55 38.37
N TYR A 42 -13.07 21.11 37.15
CA TYR A 42 -12.52 22.44 36.91
C TYR A 42 -13.60 23.52 36.86
N GLU A 43 -14.88 23.18 37.13
CA GLU A 43 -16.05 24.08 37.08
C GLU A 43 -16.27 24.79 35.72
N ARG A 44 -15.60 24.31 34.67
CA ARG A 44 -15.69 24.88 33.32
C ARG A 44 -16.90 24.31 32.61
N GLN A 45 -17.87 25.18 32.31
CA GLN A 45 -18.96 24.87 31.40
C GLN A 45 -18.39 24.47 30.03
N TRP A 46 -18.93 23.39 29.46
CA TRP A 46 -18.59 22.93 28.13
C TRP A 46 -19.87 22.83 27.30
N ASP A 47 -19.89 23.52 26.16
CA ASP A 47 -20.95 23.40 25.17
C ASP A 47 -20.68 22.17 24.30
N TYR A 48 -21.49 21.13 24.46
CA TYR A 48 -21.38 19.87 23.70
C TYR A 48 -22.09 19.95 22.35
N ASP A 49 -23.09 20.82 22.19
CA ASP A 49 -23.93 20.91 20.99
C ASP A 49 -23.27 21.76 19.89
N ALA A 50 -22.51 22.78 20.29
CA ALA A 50 -21.69 23.60 19.40
C ALA A 50 -20.29 23.00 19.12
N ARG A 51 -19.89 21.86 19.71
CA ARG A 51 -18.49 21.38 19.65
C ARG A 51 -18.34 19.87 19.41
N THR A 52 -18.06 19.49 18.18
CA THR A 52 -17.66 18.11 17.83
C THR A 52 -16.16 17.93 18.03
N ILE A 53 -15.73 16.95 18.85
CA ILE A 53 -14.31 16.68 19.10
C ILE A 53 -13.89 15.32 18.54
N THR A 54 -12.75 15.27 17.87
CA THR A 54 -12.09 14.01 17.49
C THR A 54 -10.70 13.94 18.10
N PHE A 55 -10.43 12.86 18.83
CA PHE A 55 -9.12 12.59 19.43
C PHE A 55 -8.31 11.68 18.50
N LEU A 56 -7.07 12.04 18.22
CA LEU A 56 -6.15 11.31 17.32
C LEU A 56 -4.79 11.11 17.99
N ILE A 57 -4.02 10.15 17.50
CA ILE A 57 -2.64 9.86 17.93
C ILE A 57 -1.71 10.19 16.75
N PRO A 58 -0.56 10.86 16.97
CA PRO A 58 0.40 11.16 15.89
C PRO A 58 0.83 9.90 15.12
N LYS A 59 1.06 10.04 13.81
CA LYS A 59 1.30 8.93 12.87
C LYS A 59 2.51 8.05 13.22
N PHE A 60 3.53 8.61 13.87
CA PHE A 60 4.72 7.89 14.33
C PHE A 60 4.45 7.10 15.62
N HIS A 61 3.62 7.63 16.51
CA HIS A 61 3.25 6.98 17.77
C HIS A 61 2.16 5.91 17.59
N LEU A 62 1.20 6.13 16.68
CA LEU A 62 0.04 5.27 16.45
C LEU A 62 0.35 3.75 16.34
N PRO A 63 1.40 3.27 15.64
CA PRO A 63 1.72 1.85 15.53
C PRO A 63 2.12 1.17 16.86
N ALA A 64 2.54 1.94 17.88
CA ALA A 64 2.86 1.41 19.20
C ALA A 64 1.61 1.11 20.05
N HIS A 65 0.41 1.47 19.57
CA HIS A 65 -0.85 1.22 20.26
C HIS A 65 -1.50 -0.08 19.77
N GLN A 66 -2.41 -0.62 20.58
CA GLN A 66 -3.23 -1.78 20.22
C GLN A 66 -3.98 -1.58 18.88
N GLU A 67 -4.23 -2.67 18.18
CA GLU A 67 -4.83 -2.73 16.83
C GLU A 67 -6.13 -1.93 16.68
N SER A 68 -7.02 -1.97 17.68
CA SER A 68 -8.26 -1.19 17.70
C SER A 68 -8.04 0.34 17.75
N CYS A 69 -6.90 0.80 18.27
CA CYS A 69 -6.52 2.21 18.23
C CYS A 69 -5.94 2.62 16.87
N GLN A 70 -5.23 1.72 16.18
CA GLN A 70 -4.57 1.99 14.90
C GLN A 70 -5.54 2.34 13.76
N THR A 71 -6.81 1.99 13.91
CA THR A 71 -7.91 2.48 13.05
C THR A 71 -8.62 3.68 13.68
N LYS A 72 -9.11 3.55 14.93
CA LYS A 72 -9.98 4.55 15.59
C LYS A 72 -9.35 5.93 15.83
N TYR A 73 -8.04 6.01 16.03
CA TYR A 73 -7.31 7.27 16.31
C TYR A 73 -6.44 7.73 15.12
N SER A 74 -6.72 7.20 13.92
CA SER A 74 -5.88 7.40 12.74
C SER A 74 -6.23 8.66 11.93
N PHE A 75 -5.26 9.56 11.80
CA PHE A 75 -5.28 10.66 10.84
C PHE A 75 -5.51 10.23 9.38
N ASN A 76 -5.25 8.97 9.01
CA ASN A 76 -5.44 8.52 7.63
C ASN A 76 -6.92 8.19 7.31
N TYR A 77 -7.76 7.94 8.31
CA TYR A 77 -9.14 7.47 8.10
C TYR A 77 -10.22 8.50 8.49
N ILE A 78 -9.87 9.52 9.27
CA ILE A 78 -10.79 10.54 9.76
C ILE A 78 -10.94 11.72 8.78
N LYS A 79 -12.19 12.16 8.55
CA LYS A 79 -12.52 13.32 7.69
C LYS A 79 -12.11 14.67 8.29
N GLY A 80 -11.67 15.59 7.43
CA GLY A 80 -11.40 17.00 7.77
C GLY A 80 -10.03 17.26 8.38
N VAL A 81 -9.03 16.43 8.07
CA VAL A 81 -7.63 16.59 8.56
C VAL A 81 -6.58 16.46 7.46
N GLY A 82 -6.98 16.14 6.22
CA GLY A 82 -6.07 16.02 5.09
C GLY A 82 -4.94 15.02 5.34
N ARG A 83 -3.70 15.47 5.16
CA ARG A 83 -2.47 14.69 5.40
C ARG A 83 -1.77 15.01 6.72
N THR A 84 -2.36 15.84 7.60
CA THR A 84 -1.86 16.15 8.95
C THR A 84 -1.31 14.91 9.67
N ASP A 85 -0.14 15.02 10.30
CA ASP A 85 0.59 13.91 10.91
C ASP A 85 0.60 13.89 12.44
N GLY A 86 0.45 15.05 13.09
CA GLY A 86 0.54 15.23 14.53
C GLY A 86 1.97 15.52 15.05
N GLU A 87 3.00 15.29 14.23
CA GLU A 87 4.43 15.28 14.62
C GLU A 87 5.06 16.68 14.78
N GLY A 88 4.24 17.73 14.85
CA GLY A 88 4.70 19.12 14.83
C GLY A 88 5.55 19.53 16.05
N VAL A 89 5.32 18.87 17.19
CA VAL A 89 6.04 19.11 18.45
C VAL A 89 7.42 18.43 18.43
N GLU A 90 7.47 17.15 18.08
CA GLU A 90 8.72 16.37 18.02
C GLU A 90 9.69 16.90 16.96
N ARG A 91 9.18 17.38 15.82
CA ARG A 91 10.00 18.08 14.82
C ARG A 91 10.59 19.41 15.33
N GLY A 92 10.01 20.00 16.36
CA GLY A 92 10.58 21.12 17.12
C GLY A 92 11.68 20.67 18.07
N TRP A 93 11.40 19.67 18.93
CA TRP A 93 12.39 19.11 19.85
C TRP A 93 13.64 18.59 19.16
N ALA A 94 13.49 17.91 18.01
CA ALA A 94 14.61 17.44 17.21
C ALA A 94 15.55 18.57 16.76
N ALA A 95 15.02 19.75 16.43
CA ALA A 95 15.81 20.90 16.01
C ALA A 95 16.58 21.56 17.17
N VAL A 96 15.95 21.71 18.35
CA VAL A 96 16.63 22.29 19.52
C VAL A 96 17.49 21.29 20.31
N LYS A 97 17.42 19.99 20.01
CA LYS A 97 18.19 18.93 20.67
C LYS A 97 19.71 19.19 20.69
N GLY A 98 20.26 19.83 19.66
CA GLY A 98 21.69 20.20 19.63
C GLY A 98 22.12 21.11 20.77
N PHE A 99 21.24 22.02 21.21
CA PHE A 99 21.52 22.98 22.28
C PHE A 99 21.47 22.37 23.68
N SER A 100 20.89 21.17 23.86
CA SER A 100 20.80 20.54 25.19
C SER A 100 22.17 20.16 25.76
N GLY A 101 23.15 19.87 24.91
CA GLY A 101 24.53 19.58 25.31
C GLY A 101 25.33 20.84 25.61
N SER A 102 25.31 21.83 24.70
CA SER A 102 26.09 23.07 24.84
C SER A 102 25.60 23.98 25.97
N THR A 103 24.30 23.97 26.27
CA THR A 103 23.72 24.75 27.37
C THR A 103 23.82 24.09 28.75
N LYS A 104 24.41 22.89 28.86
CA LYS A 104 24.41 22.09 30.10
C LYS A 104 25.19 22.74 31.24
N GLU A 105 26.36 23.30 30.95
CA GLU A 105 27.26 23.93 31.95
C GLU A 105 27.05 25.45 32.06
N MET A 106 25.99 26.00 31.44
CA MET A 106 25.67 27.43 31.50
C MET A 106 24.91 27.79 32.79
N GLY A 107 25.18 29.00 33.31
CA GLY A 107 24.41 29.55 34.44
C GLY A 107 22.91 29.74 34.09
N PRO A 108 21.99 29.72 35.07
CA PRO A 108 20.54 29.62 34.81
C PRO A 108 19.94 30.70 33.92
N GLY A 109 20.45 31.94 33.99
CA GLY A 109 20.06 33.05 33.09
C GLY A 109 20.50 32.78 31.66
N SER A 110 21.81 32.76 31.41
CA SER A 110 22.38 32.53 30.07
C SER A 110 21.90 31.24 29.42
N ARG A 111 21.64 30.18 30.21
CA ARG A 111 21.03 28.94 29.74
C ARG A 111 19.61 29.15 29.18
N ARG A 112 18.82 30.00 29.82
CA ARG A 112 17.47 30.37 29.37
C ARG A 112 17.55 31.24 28.12
N ASP A 113 18.35 32.29 28.16
CA ASP A 113 18.50 33.25 27.06
C ASP A 113 18.90 32.54 25.75
N VAL A 114 19.91 31.67 25.80
CA VAL A 114 20.38 30.88 24.64
C VAL A 114 19.33 29.87 24.13
N LEU A 115 18.45 29.35 25.00
CA LEU A 115 17.37 28.48 24.58
C LEU A 115 16.21 29.28 23.96
N ASP A 116 15.84 30.41 24.56
CA ASP A 116 14.79 31.30 24.04
C ASP A 116 15.22 31.89 22.67
N ASP A 117 16.50 32.24 22.47
CA ASP A 117 17.09 32.59 21.16
C ASP A 117 17.00 31.43 20.14
N ALA A 118 17.32 30.20 20.55
CA ALA A 118 17.25 29.03 19.67
C ALA A 118 15.81 28.69 19.24
N PHE A 119 14.84 28.83 20.15
CA PHE A 119 13.41 28.78 19.80
C PHE A 119 13.00 29.97 18.92
N GLY A 120 13.60 31.14 19.13
CA GLY A 120 13.45 32.34 18.31
C GLY A 120 13.84 32.11 16.85
N ASP A 121 15.06 31.65 16.56
CA ASP A 121 15.52 31.31 15.21
C ASP A 121 14.62 30.24 14.56
N TYR A 122 14.28 29.18 15.30
CA TYR A 122 13.45 28.11 14.75
C TYR A 122 12.04 28.60 14.36
N ASN A 123 11.42 29.44 15.20
CA ASN A 123 10.15 30.08 14.88
C ASN A 123 10.29 31.09 13.72
N TRP A 124 11.38 31.85 13.68
CA TRP A 124 11.68 32.80 12.62
C TRP A 124 11.78 32.11 11.25
N ARG A 125 12.57 31.05 11.17
CA ARG A 125 12.76 30.25 9.96
C ARG A 125 11.48 29.56 9.53
N LYS A 126 10.65 29.09 10.47
CA LYS A 126 9.30 28.61 10.12
C LYS A 126 8.47 29.68 9.44
N VAL A 127 8.44 30.91 9.98
CA VAL A 127 7.68 32.04 9.40
C VAL A 127 8.21 32.44 8.02
N THR A 128 9.52 32.56 7.83
CA THR A 128 10.10 32.97 6.52
C THR A 128 10.02 31.86 5.47
N HIS A 129 10.02 30.58 5.87
CA HIS A 129 9.88 29.46 4.93
C HIS A 129 8.42 29.12 4.55
N LEU A 130 7.39 29.69 5.18
CA LEU A 130 5.97 29.40 4.91
C LEU A 130 5.63 29.39 3.40
N ALA A 131 6.08 30.41 2.67
CA ALA A 131 5.88 30.55 1.23
C ALA A 131 6.31 29.29 0.45
N ARG A 132 7.53 28.82 0.71
CA ARG A 132 8.09 27.62 0.07
C ARG A 132 7.45 26.34 0.61
N THR A 133 7.33 26.20 1.92
CA THR A 133 6.83 24.96 2.54
C THR A 133 5.39 24.64 2.12
N LEU A 134 4.51 25.64 2.01
CA LEU A 134 3.15 25.41 1.52
C LEU A 134 3.10 25.17 0.01
N LEU A 135 3.98 25.80 -0.78
CA LEU A 135 4.08 25.54 -2.23
C LEU A 135 4.57 24.11 -2.53
N ASP A 136 5.63 23.67 -1.86
CA ASP A 136 6.21 22.33 -2.02
C ASP A 136 5.19 21.24 -1.55
N ARG A 137 4.39 21.52 -0.51
CA ARG A 137 3.25 20.69 -0.09
C ARG A 137 2.13 20.67 -1.13
N MET A 138 1.69 21.83 -1.63
CA MET A 138 0.58 21.92 -2.58
C MET A 138 0.88 21.19 -3.89
N LYS A 139 2.11 21.34 -4.41
CA LYS A 139 2.61 20.55 -5.56
C LYS A 139 2.52 19.04 -5.30
N SER A 140 2.92 18.61 -4.09
CA SER A 140 2.82 17.20 -3.70
C SER A 140 1.35 16.74 -3.60
N ALA A 141 0.48 17.53 -2.98
CA ALA A 141 -0.91 17.18 -2.76
C ALA A 141 -1.72 17.08 -4.06
N VAL A 142 -1.47 17.98 -5.02
CA VAL A 142 -2.11 17.95 -6.35
C VAL A 142 -1.76 16.68 -7.13
N ILE A 143 -0.49 16.24 -7.08
CA ILE A 143 -0.05 14.99 -7.73
C ILE A 143 -0.71 13.79 -7.07
N GLU A 144 -0.68 13.72 -5.73
CA GLU A 144 -1.19 12.54 -5.02
C GLU A 144 -2.71 12.46 -4.93
N SER A 145 -3.42 13.60 -4.92
CA SER A 145 -4.88 13.61 -5.12
C SER A 145 -5.25 12.94 -6.45
N ALA A 146 -4.57 13.31 -7.54
CA ALA A 146 -4.82 12.70 -8.85
C ALA A 146 -4.44 11.20 -8.87
N GLU A 147 -3.23 10.83 -8.43
CA GLU A 147 -2.78 9.43 -8.44
C GLU A 147 -3.63 8.53 -7.54
N GLN A 148 -3.91 8.93 -6.30
CA GLN A 148 -4.69 8.12 -5.36
C GLN A 148 -6.18 8.07 -5.75
N THR A 149 -6.71 9.12 -6.40
CA THR A 149 -8.05 9.09 -7.02
C THR A 149 -8.10 8.10 -8.18
N VAL A 150 -7.14 8.12 -9.10
CA VAL A 150 -7.07 7.13 -10.19
C VAL A 150 -6.94 5.70 -9.66
N ILE A 151 -6.12 5.46 -8.64
CA ILE A 151 -6.01 4.15 -7.98
C ILE A 151 -7.34 3.71 -7.34
N PHE A 152 -8.08 4.65 -6.72
CA PHE A 152 -9.39 4.37 -6.14
C PHE A 152 -10.47 4.12 -7.19
N GLU A 153 -10.45 4.83 -8.31
CA GLU A 153 -11.38 4.67 -9.43
C GLU A 153 -11.09 3.39 -10.23
N GLU A 154 -9.81 3.03 -10.46
CA GLU A 154 -9.41 1.70 -10.96
C GLU A 154 -10.01 0.59 -10.08
N LEU A 155 -9.74 0.63 -8.77
CA LEU A 155 -10.17 -0.39 -7.82
C LEU A 155 -11.70 -0.48 -7.73
N THR A 156 -12.40 0.66 -7.78
CA THR A 156 -13.86 0.71 -7.79
C THR A 156 -14.44 0.16 -9.09
N ALA A 157 -13.79 0.37 -10.24
CA ALA A 157 -14.24 -0.13 -11.54
C ALA A 157 -14.03 -1.64 -11.72
N VAL A 158 -13.06 -2.26 -11.02
CA VAL A 158 -12.84 -3.72 -11.04
C VAL A 158 -13.57 -4.49 -9.92
N THR A 159 -14.25 -3.79 -9.01
CA THR A 159 -15.06 -4.38 -7.92
C THR A 159 -16.54 -4.49 -8.33
N ASP A 160 -17.24 -5.50 -7.82
CA ASP A 160 -18.70 -5.58 -7.96
C ASP A 160 -19.43 -4.32 -7.45
N ARG A 161 -20.42 -3.86 -8.23
CA ARG A 161 -21.15 -2.62 -7.97
C ARG A 161 -22.08 -2.70 -6.76
N VAL A 162 -22.64 -3.87 -6.45
CA VAL A 162 -23.54 -4.03 -5.29
C VAL A 162 -22.70 -3.89 -4.01
N ARG A 163 -21.57 -4.59 -3.94
CA ARG A 163 -20.61 -4.47 -2.84
C ARG A 163 -20.02 -3.07 -2.70
N VAL A 164 -19.69 -2.37 -3.79
CA VAL A 164 -19.24 -0.97 -3.72
C VAL A 164 -20.27 -0.06 -3.05
N VAL A 165 -21.57 -0.23 -3.33
CA VAL A 165 -22.64 0.54 -2.67
C VAL A 165 -22.75 0.17 -1.18
N GLU A 166 -22.70 -1.12 -0.86
CA GLU A 166 -22.74 -1.61 0.53
C GLU A 166 -21.55 -1.09 1.35
N TRP A 167 -20.32 -1.26 0.87
CA TRP A 167 -19.10 -0.84 1.56
C TRP A 167 -19.02 0.68 1.70
N LYS A 168 -19.55 1.42 0.72
CA LYS A 168 -19.73 2.89 0.84
C LYS A 168 -20.64 3.23 2.02
N GLN A 169 -21.78 2.57 2.17
CA GLN A 169 -22.67 2.77 3.32
C GLN A 169 -22.02 2.38 4.64
N GLN A 170 -21.30 1.24 4.68
CA GLN A 170 -20.58 0.80 5.89
C GLN A 170 -19.51 1.80 6.33
N VAL A 171 -18.71 2.34 5.41
CA VAL A 171 -17.67 3.32 5.75
C VAL A 171 -18.24 4.69 6.08
N GLU A 172 -19.34 5.10 5.44
CA GLU A 172 -19.99 6.38 5.75
C GLU A 172 -20.67 6.34 7.12
N ALA A 173 -21.35 5.24 7.48
CA ALA A 173 -21.86 5.03 8.83
C ALA A 173 -20.74 4.98 9.90
N TRP A 174 -19.59 4.37 9.60
CA TRP A 174 -18.43 4.36 10.50
C TRP A 174 -17.80 5.76 10.65
N GLU A 175 -17.70 6.52 9.56
CA GLU A 175 -17.24 7.92 9.57
C GLU A 175 -18.17 8.85 10.36
N GLU A 176 -19.44 8.46 10.55
CA GLU A 176 -20.45 9.13 11.38
C GLU A 176 -20.53 8.58 12.82
N GLY A 177 -19.83 7.48 13.13
CA GLY A 177 -19.63 6.98 14.50
C GLY A 177 -20.18 5.59 14.80
N ALA A 178 -20.61 4.81 13.81
CA ALA A 178 -21.07 3.43 14.02
C ALA A 178 -19.96 2.49 14.55
N ASP A 179 -20.35 1.51 15.37
CA ASP A 179 -19.42 0.56 16.01
C ASP A 179 -18.70 -0.39 15.03
N PHE A 180 -19.33 -0.70 13.90
CA PHE A 180 -18.79 -1.63 12.91
C PHE A 180 -17.68 -0.97 12.07
N ASN A 181 -16.48 -1.53 12.13
CA ASN A 181 -15.27 -0.94 11.55
C ASN A 181 -14.88 -1.66 10.24
N PRO A 182 -15.02 -1.03 9.06
CA PRO A 182 -14.75 -1.67 7.78
C PRO A 182 -13.26 -1.72 7.40
N PHE A 183 -12.36 -1.24 8.26
CA PHE A 183 -10.91 -1.30 8.06
C PHE A 183 -10.25 -2.54 8.71
N VAL A 184 -11.04 -3.45 9.31
CA VAL A 184 -10.57 -4.61 10.09
C VAL A 184 -11.24 -5.89 9.58
N ALA A 185 -10.50 -7.01 9.59
CA ALA A 185 -10.98 -8.33 9.14
C ALA A 185 -11.53 -9.20 10.28
N THR A 186 -12.38 -10.18 9.95
CA THR A 186 -13.17 -10.97 10.88
C THR A 186 -13.04 -12.50 10.70
N ARG A 187 -12.80 -13.09 9.50
CA ARG A 187 -12.48 -14.54 9.27
C ARG A 187 -11.55 -14.81 8.04
N HIS A 188 -11.32 -16.10 7.67
CA HIS A 188 -10.61 -16.61 6.45
C HIS A 188 -11.14 -18.01 5.98
N PRO A 189 -11.32 -18.33 4.66
CA PRO A 189 -10.78 -19.58 4.08
C PRO A 189 -10.26 -19.59 2.59
N VAL A 190 -10.63 -20.63 1.79
CA VAL A 190 -9.79 -21.48 0.89
C VAL A 190 -10.69 -22.47 0.08
N THR A 191 -10.51 -22.96 -1.17
CA THR A 191 -9.73 -22.66 -2.42
C THR A 191 -10.21 -23.55 -3.61
N LEU A 192 -10.05 -23.10 -4.88
CA LEU A 192 -9.64 -23.86 -6.10
C LEU A 192 -10.48 -25.05 -6.65
N ALA A 193 -11.54 -25.53 -5.99
CA ALA A 193 -12.23 -26.77 -6.39
C ALA A 193 -13.03 -26.71 -7.71
N ALA A 194 -13.41 -25.52 -8.22
CA ALA A 194 -14.42 -25.37 -9.26
C ALA A 194 -13.96 -25.74 -10.68
N VAL A 195 -12.83 -25.22 -11.15
CA VAL A 195 -12.39 -25.34 -12.58
C VAL A 195 -12.12 -26.80 -12.99
N ARG A 196 -11.69 -27.63 -12.03
CA ARG A 196 -11.47 -29.07 -12.23
C ARG A 196 -12.75 -29.85 -12.52
N ARG A 197 -13.91 -29.32 -12.11
CA ARG A 197 -15.22 -29.93 -12.36
C ARG A 197 -15.66 -29.69 -13.81
N GLN A 198 -15.64 -28.43 -14.24
CA GLN A 198 -16.08 -28.02 -15.58
C GLN A 198 -15.38 -28.78 -16.71
N LEU A 199 -14.05 -28.95 -16.65
CA LEU A 199 -13.31 -29.67 -17.70
C LEU A 199 -13.62 -31.17 -17.75
N ALA A 200 -14.03 -31.77 -16.63
CA ALA A 200 -14.47 -33.17 -16.58
C ALA A 200 -15.92 -33.33 -17.08
N GLU A 201 -16.77 -32.34 -16.83
CA GLU A 201 -18.14 -32.26 -17.35
C GLU A 201 -18.12 -32.10 -18.89
N GLU A 202 -17.33 -31.16 -19.43
CA GLU A 202 -17.15 -30.95 -20.88
C GLU A 202 -16.61 -32.19 -21.62
N GLU A 203 -15.66 -32.94 -21.04
CA GLU A 203 -15.18 -34.20 -21.66
C GLU A 203 -16.19 -35.35 -21.55
N SER A 204 -17.03 -35.40 -20.52
CA SER A 204 -18.11 -36.40 -20.42
C SER A 204 -19.15 -36.19 -21.52
N GLU A 205 -19.64 -34.96 -21.68
CA GLU A 205 -20.58 -34.61 -22.74
C GLU A 205 -20.00 -34.88 -24.14
N GLY A 206 -18.72 -34.54 -24.35
CA GLY A 206 -18.02 -34.77 -25.62
C GLY A 206 -17.84 -36.24 -26.00
N ILE A 207 -17.72 -37.13 -25.01
CA ILE A 207 -17.67 -38.59 -25.23
C ILE A 207 -19.09 -39.14 -25.48
N GLU A 208 -20.09 -38.71 -24.70
CA GLU A 208 -21.49 -39.15 -24.86
C GLU A 208 -22.09 -38.74 -26.21
N ASN A 209 -21.74 -37.55 -26.72
CA ASN A 209 -22.20 -37.06 -28.03
C ASN A 209 -21.35 -37.51 -29.23
N GLY A 210 -20.23 -38.22 -28.98
CA GLY A 210 -19.35 -38.76 -30.02
C GLY A 210 -18.44 -37.76 -30.74
N SER A 211 -18.36 -36.50 -30.29
CA SER A 211 -17.46 -35.49 -30.86
C SER A 211 -15.98 -35.69 -30.44
N LEU A 212 -15.75 -36.34 -29.30
CA LEU A 212 -14.42 -36.70 -28.79
C LEU A 212 -14.23 -38.22 -28.83
N VAL A 213 -13.27 -38.67 -29.65
CA VAL A 213 -12.77 -40.05 -29.67
C VAL A 213 -11.37 -40.07 -29.05
N PRO A 214 -11.20 -40.57 -27.81
CA PRO A 214 -9.88 -40.73 -27.21
C PRO A 214 -9.01 -41.70 -28.03
N LEU A 215 -7.74 -41.35 -28.23
CA LEU A 215 -6.75 -42.24 -28.88
C LEU A 215 -6.16 -43.28 -27.92
N HIS A 216 -6.61 -43.29 -26.65
CA HIS A 216 -6.18 -44.22 -25.61
C HIS A 216 -7.30 -44.47 -24.60
N ASP A 217 -7.66 -45.73 -24.39
CA ASP A 217 -8.83 -46.27 -23.66
C ASP A 217 -9.10 -45.67 -22.26
N LYS A 218 -8.10 -45.02 -21.65
CA LYS A 218 -8.12 -44.56 -20.24
C LYS A 218 -7.58 -43.15 -20.04
N VAL A 219 -7.17 -42.44 -21.09
CA VAL A 219 -6.58 -41.09 -20.98
C VAL A 219 -7.09 -40.21 -22.10
N SER A 220 -7.91 -39.22 -21.74
CA SER A 220 -8.43 -38.19 -22.62
C SER A 220 -7.37 -37.14 -22.99
N PRO A 221 -7.62 -36.31 -24.03
CA PRO A 221 -6.77 -35.16 -24.35
C PRO A 221 -6.52 -34.23 -23.17
N SER A 222 -7.54 -33.90 -22.35
CA SER A 222 -7.33 -33.05 -21.18
C SER A 222 -6.50 -33.74 -20.09
N ALA A 223 -6.76 -35.04 -19.84
CA ALA A 223 -6.01 -35.81 -18.84
C ALA A 223 -4.52 -35.93 -19.18
N LEU A 224 -4.17 -36.04 -20.47
CA LEU A 224 -2.78 -36.02 -20.93
C LEU A 224 -2.09 -34.68 -20.57
N ILE A 225 -2.72 -33.54 -20.86
CA ILE A 225 -2.13 -32.22 -20.58
C ILE A 225 -2.07 -31.97 -19.07
N MET A 226 -3.13 -32.31 -18.30
CA MET A 226 -3.10 -32.23 -16.83
C MET A 226 -1.94 -33.05 -16.24
N ALA A 227 -1.76 -34.30 -16.66
CA ALA A 227 -0.65 -35.14 -16.20
C ALA A 227 0.73 -34.54 -16.55
N GLY A 228 0.87 -33.91 -17.73
CA GLY A 228 2.10 -33.21 -18.12
C GLY A 228 2.37 -31.97 -17.27
N LEU A 229 1.33 -31.18 -16.93
CA LEU A 229 1.44 -30.03 -16.03
C LEU A 229 1.76 -30.45 -14.59
N GLU A 230 1.22 -31.57 -14.10
CA GLU A 230 1.62 -32.16 -12.82
C GLU A 230 3.08 -32.63 -12.82
N LEU A 231 3.55 -33.23 -13.92
CA LEU A 231 4.95 -33.63 -14.06
C LEU A 231 5.88 -32.41 -14.03
N GLU A 232 5.52 -31.31 -14.70
CA GLU A 232 6.26 -30.03 -14.61
C GLU A 232 6.33 -29.50 -13.16
N ASP A 233 5.22 -29.64 -12.40
CA ASP A 233 5.13 -29.23 -11.00
C ASP A 233 5.99 -30.11 -10.07
N VAL A 234 6.10 -31.41 -10.35
CA VAL A 234 6.99 -32.35 -9.62
C VAL A 234 8.46 -32.12 -10.00
N GLN A 235 8.75 -31.90 -11.29
CA GLN A 235 10.09 -31.52 -11.78
C GLN A 235 10.60 -30.26 -11.09
N ARG A 236 9.77 -29.22 -10.95
CA ARG A 236 10.13 -27.97 -10.27
C ARG A 236 10.54 -28.22 -8.82
N ARG A 237 9.69 -28.90 -8.04
CA ARG A 237 9.98 -29.22 -6.63
C ARG A 237 11.28 -30.00 -6.51
N LEU A 238 11.44 -31.06 -7.31
CA LEU A 238 12.65 -31.89 -7.28
C LEU A 238 13.93 -31.13 -7.68
N ARG A 239 13.83 -30.12 -8.54
CA ARG A 239 14.90 -29.17 -8.84
C ARG A 239 15.29 -28.32 -7.62
N THR A 240 14.31 -27.83 -6.85
CA THR A 240 14.55 -27.12 -5.58
C THR A 240 15.20 -28.06 -4.55
N ASP A 241 14.61 -29.24 -4.31
CA ASP A 241 15.15 -30.24 -3.38
C ASP A 241 16.61 -30.63 -3.74
N ALA A 242 16.93 -30.73 -5.04
CA ALA A 242 18.26 -31.07 -5.52
C ALA A 242 19.28 -29.93 -5.36
N ALA A 243 18.84 -28.66 -5.37
CA ALA A 243 19.68 -27.48 -5.17
C ALA A 243 19.96 -27.18 -3.69
N GLU A 244 19.09 -27.66 -2.77
CA GLU A 244 19.31 -27.56 -1.32
C GLU A 244 20.34 -28.57 -0.78
N LEU A 245 20.58 -29.68 -1.50
CA LEU A 245 21.62 -30.64 -1.13
C LEU A 245 23.03 -30.11 -1.41
N ASN A 246 23.93 -30.32 -0.45
CA ASN A 246 25.34 -29.95 -0.56
C ASN A 246 26.28 -31.11 -0.20
N ALA A 247 27.59 -30.86 -0.23
CA ALA A 247 28.63 -31.86 0.06
C ALA A 247 28.51 -32.51 1.46
N HIS A 248 27.87 -31.84 2.41
CA HIS A 248 27.68 -32.30 3.80
C HIS A 248 26.25 -32.78 4.11
N SER A 249 25.33 -32.77 3.13
CA SER A 249 24.00 -33.36 3.31
C SER A 249 24.09 -34.88 3.56
N PRO A 250 23.37 -35.43 4.55
CA PRO A 250 23.46 -36.85 4.90
C PRO A 250 22.90 -37.78 3.83
N ASP A 251 23.36 -39.04 3.85
CA ASP A 251 23.11 -40.00 2.76
C ASP A 251 21.66 -40.52 2.71
N ASP A 252 20.87 -40.36 3.78
CA ASP A 252 19.43 -40.63 3.77
C ASP A 252 18.67 -39.63 2.89
N GLN A 253 19.01 -38.34 2.96
CA GLN A 253 18.47 -37.30 2.09
C GLN A 253 18.87 -37.53 0.63
N ARG A 254 20.12 -37.94 0.38
CA ARG A 254 20.59 -38.32 -0.96
C ARG A 254 19.82 -39.53 -1.51
N ALA A 255 19.66 -40.58 -0.71
CA ALA A 255 18.88 -41.76 -1.09
C ALA A 255 17.39 -41.42 -1.33
N HIS A 256 16.81 -40.50 -0.56
CA HIS A 256 15.45 -40.00 -0.76
C HIS A 256 15.30 -39.23 -2.09
N LEU A 257 16.26 -38.35 -2.42
CA LEU A 257 16.28 -37.65 -3.71
C LEU A 257 16.40 -38.64 -4.89
N ILE A 258 17.29 -39.63 -4.79
CA ILE A 258 17.46 -40.67 -5.82
C ILE A 258 16.16 -41.47 -6.04
N ARG A 259 15.47 -41.88 -4.96
CA ARG A 259 14.16 -42.56 -5.07
C ARG A 259 13.12 -41.68 -5.78
N ARG A 260 13.08 -40.37 -5.48
CA ARG A 260 12.18 -39.41 -6.12
C ARG A 260 12.53 -39.15 -7.59
N ARG A 261 13.82 -39.07 -7.95
CA ARG A 261 14.29 -39.03 -9.36
C ARG A 261 13.82 -40.26 -10.13
N ASN A 262 14.04 -41.46 -9.59
CA ASN A 262 13.65 -42.71 -10.24
C ASN A 262 12.12 -42.83 -10.43
N ASN A 263 11.33 -42.43 -9.41
CA ASN A 263 9.87 -42.40 -9.54
C ASN A 263 9.39 -41.37 -10.57
N LEU A 264 9.99 -40.18 -10.61
CA LEU A 264 9.70 -39.16 -11.61
C LEU A 264 10.04 -39.64 -13.02
N GLN A 265 11.19 -40.29 -13.21
CA GLN A 265 11.59 -40.86 -14.50
C GLN A 265 10.55 -41.87 -15.01
N LEU A 266 10.16 -42.84 -14.17
CA LEU A 266 9.12 -43.83 -14.51
C LEU A 266 7.77 -43.18 -14.86
N ARG A 267 7.35 -42.14 -14.13
CA ARG A 267 6.11 -41.40 -14.46
C ARG A 267 6.23 -40.60 -15.76
N ILE A 268 7.40 -40.02 -16.04
CA ILE A 268 7.66 -39.31 -17.29
C ILE A 268 7.59 -40.30 -18.45
N ASP A 269 8.28 -41.43 -18.39
CA ASP A 269 8.35 -42.36 -19.53
C ASP A 269 7.01 -43.03 -19.82
N ALA A 270 6.23 -43.42 -18.80
CA ALA A 270 4.86 -43.89 -19.01
C ALA A 270 3.92 -42.81 -19.61
N TRP A 271 4.08 -41.54 -19.23
CA TRP A 271 3.35 -40.43 -19.85
C TRP A 271 3.79 -40.18 -21.30
N ARG A 272 5.09 -40.35 -21.60
CA ARG A 272 5.66 -40.17 -22.95
C ARG A 272 5.12 -41.19 -23.96
N GLU A 273 4.87 -42.43 -23.54
CA GLU A 273 4.26 -43.46 -24.41
C GLU A 273 2.87 -43.00 -24.88
N ILE A 274 2.01 -42.55 -23.97
CA ILE A 274 0.65 -42.06 -24.29
C ILE A 274 0.74 -40.76 -25.09
N GLN A 275 1.67 -39.86 -24.76
CA GLN A 275 1.88 -38.61 -25.48
C GLN A 275 2.26 -38.84 -26.96
N LEU A 276 3.00 -39.89 -27.30
CA LEU A 276 3.37 -40.19 -28.70
C LEU A 276 2.15 -40.56 -29.57
N LEU A 277 1.08 -41.11 -28.98
CA LEU A 277 -0.19 -41.36 -29.69
C LEU A 277 -0.88 -40.05 -30.09
N TYR A 278 -0.85 -39.06 -29.18
CA TYR A 278 -1.53 -37.77 -29.33
C TYR A 278 -0.67 -36.69 -30.01
N MET A 279 0.67 -36.80 -29.96
CA MET A 279 1.63 -35.81 -30.44
C MET A 279 2.86 -36.47 -31.11
N PRO A 280 2.69 -37.23 -32.22
CA PRO A 280 3.77 -38.03 -32.79
C PRO A 280 5.01 -37.23 -33.22
N GLY A 281 4.86 -35.95 -33.58
CA GLY A 281 5.98 -35.06 -33.93
C GLY A 281 7.00 -34.84 -32.80
N VAL A 282 6.64 -35.13 -31.54
CA VAL A 282 7.55 -35.08 -30.38
C VAL A 282 8.69 -36.11 -30.51
N ALA A 283 8.50 -37.20 -31.25
CA ALA A 283 9.57 -38.18 -31.52
C ALA A 283 10.78 -37.54 -32.21
N THR A 284 10.55 -36.67 -33.21
CA THR A 284 11.62 -35.98 -33.94
C THR A 284 12.44 -35.07 -33.03
N LEU A 285 11.77 -34.31 -32.16
CA LEU A 285 12.44 -33.43 -31.19
C LEU A 285 13.25 -34.22 -30.15
N ARG A 286 12.76 -35.39 -29.74
CA ARG A 286 13.48 -36.28 -28.80
C ARG A 286 14.73 -36.89 -29.41
N ASN A 287 14.67 -37.34 -30.68
CA ASN A 287 15.83 -37.88 -31.37
C ASN A 287 16.91 -36.82 -31.55
N GLN A 288 16.54 -35.62 -32.00
CA GLN A 288 17.46 -34.47 -32.10
C GLN A 288 18.10 -34.10 -30.76
N ALA A 289 17.33 -34.11 -29.66
CA ALA A 289 17.86 -33.85 -28.33
C ALA A 289 18.77 -34.96 -27.79
N ALA A 290 18.53 -36.22 -28.18
CA ALA A 290 19.40 -37.34 -27.83
C ALA A 290 20.72 -37.30 -28.61
N GLU A 291 20.68 -37.01 -29.92
CA GLU A 291 21.87 -36.82 -30.77
C GLU A 291 22.76 -35.66 -30.29
N ALA A 292 22.15 -34.60 -29.74
CA ALA A 292 22.87 -33.43 -29.22
C ALA A 292 23.43 -33.60 -27.79
N SER A 293 23.03 -34.63 -27.02
CA SER A 293 23.38 -34.74 -25.59
C SER A 293 24.42 -35.83 -25.31
N VAL A 294 25.64 -35.40 -24.97
CA VAL A 294 26.76 -36.29 -24.59
C VAL A 294 26.60 -36.91 -23.17
N ALA A 295 25.64 -36.41 -22.38
CA ALA A 295 25.41 -36.85 -21.00
C ALA A 295 23.94 -37.23 -20.74
N PRO A 296 23.66 -38.13 -19.77
CA PRO A 296 22.30 -38.47 -19.37
C PRO A 296 21.60 -37.28 -18.68
N VAL A 297 20.47 -36.85 -19.23
CA VAL A 297 19.67 -35.75 -18.68
C VAL A 297 18.89 -36.23 -17.45
N LEU A 298 19.00 -35.51 -16.33
CA LEU A 298 18.27 -35.82 -15.10
C LEU A 298 16.75 -35.64 -15.26
N ALA A 299 15.96 -36.48 -14.61
CA ALA A 299 14.49 -36.51 -14.71
C ALA A 299 13.82 -35.15 -14.41
N GLU A 300 14.34 -34.39 -13.44
CA GLU A 300 13.87 -33.05 -13.11
C GLU A 300 14.15 -31.99 -14.19
N ASN A 301 15.09 -32.24 -15.10
CA ASN A 301 15.55 -31.34 -16.16
C ASN A 301 15.12 -31.79 -17.57
N ALA A 302 14.55 -33.00 -17.72
CA ALA A 302 14.11 -33.54 -18.99
C ALA A 302 12.96 -32.72 -19.59
N VAL A 303 13.06 -32.34 -20.87
CA VAL A 303 11.98 -31.62 -21.55
C VAL A 303 10.77 -32.55 -21.76
N LEU A 304 9.59 -32.07 -21.37
CA LEU A 304 8.33 -32.80 -21.50
C LEU A 304 7.74 -32.67 -22.92
N TYR A 305 8.01 -31.55 -23.60
CA TYR A 305 7.45 -31.23 -24.92
C TYR A 305 5.91 -31.12 -24.89
N LEU A 306 5.40 -30.28 -23.98
CA LEU A 306 4.00 -29.88 -23.99
C LEU A 306 3.67 -29.12 -25.30
N PRO A 307 2.40 -28.98 -25.71
CA PRO A 307 2.02 -28.23 -26.90
C PRO A 307 2.70 -26.85 -27.04
N SER A 308 2.85 -26.10 -25.93
CA SER A 308 3.59 -24.84 -25.86
C SER A 308 5.08 -24.95 -26.18
N ASP A 309 5.74 -26.06 -25.85
CA ASP A 309 7.13 -26.32 -26.25
C ASP A 309 7.22 -26.71 -27.73
N VAL A 310 6.30 -27.55 -28.21
CA VAL A 310 6.27 -27.97 -29.62
C VAL A 310 5.94 -26.79 -30.55
N HIS A 311 5.12 -25.84 -30.09
CA HIS A 311 4.80 -24.62 -30.85
C HIS A 311 6.04 -23.78 -31.20
N LYS A 312 7.11 -23.86 -30.38
CA LYS A 312 8.42 -23.21 -30.62
C LYS A 312 9.20 -23.83 -31.79
N HIS A 313 8.72 -24.93 -32.35
CA HIS A 313 9.34 -25.66 -33.46
C HIS A 313 8.38 -25.77 -34.66
N PRO A 314 8.25 -24.73 -35.51
CA PRO A 314 7.28 -24.70 -36.63
C PRO A 314 7.42 -25.82 -37.67
N HIS A 315 8.56 -26.51 -37.70
CA HIS A 315 8.83 -27.64 -38.59
C HIS A 315 8.25 -28.98 -38.10
N VAL A 316 7.64 -29.00 -36.91
CA VAL A 316 7.05 -30.19 -36.29
C VAL A 316 5.52 -30.12 -36.40
N PRO A 317 4.82 -31.21 -36.79
CA PRO A 317 3.36 -31.25 -36.84
C PRO A 317 2.74 -30.89 -35.48
N GLN A 318 1.91 -29.84 -35.47
CA GLN A 318 1.19 -29.36 -34.29
C GLN A 318 -0.24 -29.89 -34.26
N VAL A 319 -0.83 -29.95 -33.06
CA VAL A 319 -2.22 -30.43 -32.84
C VAL A 319 -3.02 -29.29 -32.19
N PRO A 320 -3.80 -28.51 -32.97
CA PRO A 320 -4.44 -27.29 -32.47
C PRO A 320 -5.38 -27.49 -31.28
N SER A 321 -6.08 -28.63 -31.20
CA SER A 321 -6.96 -28.96 -30.07
C SER A 321 -6.19 -29.13 -28.75
N LEU A 322 -5.03 -29.78 -28.76
CA LEU A 322 -4.16 -29.90 -27.58
C LEU A 322 -3.53 -28.56 -27.19
N LEU A 323 -3.24 -27.71 -28.18
CA LEU A 323 -2.73 -26.36 -27.97
C LEU A 323 -3.79 -25.45 -27.32
N ASP A 324 -5.07 -25.56 -27.71
CA ASP A 324 -6.19 -24.88 -27.07
C ASP A 324 -6.41 -25.36 -25.62
N ILE A 325 -6.39 -26.69 -25.40
CA ILE A 325 -6.46 -27.30 -24.08
C ILE A 325 -5.32 -26.79 -23.18
N GLU A 326 -4.07 -26.74 -23.66
CA GLU A 326 -2.99 -26.13 -22.87
C GLU A 326 -3.23 -24.62 -22.65
N ARG A 327 -3.71 -23.84 -23.64
CA ARG A 327 -4.04 -22.41 -23.43
C ARG A 327 -5.03 -22.23 -22.30
N ARG A 328 -6.13 -23.00 -22.30
CA ARG A 328 -7.16 -23.00 -21.23
C ARG A 328 -6.55 -23.37 -19.88
N MET A 329 -5.75 -24.43 -19.82
CA MET A 329 -5.12 -24.90 -18.58
C MET A 329 -4.02 -23.98 -18.06
N ARG A 330 -3.23 -23.33 -18.92
CA ARG A 330 -2.21 -22.35 -18.50
C ARG A 330 -2.84 -21.06 -18.01
N LEU A 331 -3.96 -20.63 -18.61
CA LEU A 331 -4.74 -19.48 -18.11
C LEU A 331 -5.33 -19.78 -16.72
N ALA A 332 -5.90 -20.98 -16.51
CA ALA A 332 -6.31 -21.43 -15.18
C ALA A 332 -5.12 -21.51 -14.20
N GLN A 333 -4.03 -22.17 -14.59
CA GLN A 333 -2.82 -22.33 -13.78
C GLN A 333 -2.20 -20.99 -13.37
N ALA A 334 -2.23 -19.97 -14.24
CA ALA A 334 -1.75 -18.63 -13.92
C ALA A 334 -2.65 -17.94 -12.87
N ASN A 335 -3.97 -17.97 -13.04
CA ASN A 335 -4.91 -17.42 -12.06
C ASN A 335 -4.80 -18.14 -10.71
N ASP A 336 -4.80 -19.48 -10.70
CA ASP A 336 -4.61 -20.32 -9.51
C ASP A 336 -3.30 -20.01 -8.79
N SER A 337 -2.19 -19.89 -9.52
CA SER A 337 -0.89 -19.57 -8.93
C SER A 337 -0.87 -18.19 -8.30
N LEU A 338 -1.50 -17.21 -8.95
CA LEU A 338 -1.56 -15.84 -8.46
C LEU A 338 -2.45 -15.76 -7.20
N GLU A 339 -3.58 -16.46 -7.15
CA GLU A 339 -4.43 -16.52 -5.96
C GLU A 339 -3.79 -17.33 -4.82
N GLN A 340 -3.11 -18.44 -5.08
CA GLN A 340 -2.36 -19.14 -4.02
C GLN A 340 -1.21 -18.29 -3.49
N MET A 341 -0.52 -17.54 -4.34
CA MET A 341 0.47 -16.53 -3.93
C MET A 341 -0.17 -15.43 -3.05
N ARG A 342 -1.37 -14.93 -3.40
CA ARG A 342 -2.14 -13.99 -2.54
C ARG A 342 -2.48 -14.62 -1.19
N ARG A 343 -3.08 -15.82 -1.15
CA ARG A 343 -3.43 -16.55 0.09
C ARG A 343 -2.19 -16.81 0.95
N HIS A 344 -1.05 -17.16 0.36
CA HIS A 344 0.21 -17.30 1.09
C HIS A 344 0.78 -15.96 1.59
N LEU A 345 0.66 -14.85 0.84
CA LEU A 345 1.02 -13.50 1.31
C LEU A 345 0.13 -13.05 2.48
N ARG A 346 -1.19 -13.32 2.43
CA ARG A 346 -2.13 -13.11 3.55
C ARG A 346 -1.72 -13.93 4.78
N ALA A 347 -1.41 -15.22 4.60
CA ALA A 347 -0.95 -16.09 5.68
C ALA A 347 0.39 -15.65 6.29
N ARG A 348 1.38 -15.27 5.46
CA ARG A 348 2.69 -14.76 5.91
C ARG A 348 2.53 -13.51 6.78
N THR A 349 1.64 -12.60 6.38
CA THR A 349 1.26 -11.40 7.14
C THR A 349 0.79 -11.77 8.55
N LYS A 350 -0.17 -12.69 8.64
CA LYS A 350 -0.73 -13.13 9.93
C LYS A 350 0.33 -13.77 10.84
N LEU A 351 1.26 -14.54 10.28
CA LEU A 351 2.36 -15.14 11.04
C LEU A 351 3.36 -14.09 11.56
N PHE A 352 3.66 -13.03 10.80
CA PHE A 352 4.46 -11.90 11.31
C PHE A 352 3.76 -11.22 12.49
N ASN A 353 2.48 -10.86 12.36
CA ASN A 353 1.72 -10.19 13.42
C ASN A 353 1.66 -11.03 14.71
N ILE A 354 1.42 -12.35 14.60
CA ILE A 354 1.46 -13.27 15.74
C ILE A 354 2.87 -13.37 16.34
N LYS A 355 3.93 -13.40 15.51
CA LYS A 355 5.31 -13.43 16.00
C LYS A 355 5.62 -12.19 16.84
N ASP A 356 5.28 -11.01 16.35
CA ASP A 356 5.67 -9.77 17.00
C ASP A 356 4.81 -9.46 18.23
N ARG A 357 3.51 -9.81 18.21
CA ARG A 357 2.63 -9.67 19.38
C ARG A 357 2.87 -10.73 20.45
N ASP A 358 2.88 -12.01 20.09
CA ASP A 358 2.69 -13.12 21.05
C ASP A 358 3.96 -13.94 21.31
N VAL A 359 4.94 -13.95 20.39
CA VAL A 359 6.09 -14.88 20.46
C VAL A 359 7.25 -14.26 21.23
N ARG A 360 7.68 -14.93 22.31
CA ARG A 360 8.78 -14.51 23.20
C ARG A 360 9.76 -15.66 23.43
N GLY A 361 11.03 -15.32 23.68
CA GLY A 361 12.11 -16.29 23.87
C GLY A 361 12.61 -16.98 22.58
N GLN A 362 13.82 -17.52 22.63
CA GLN A 362 14.55 -18.01 21.45
C GLN A 362 13.87 -19.21 20.78
N ARG A 363 13.47 -20.24 21.56
CA ARG A 363 12.87 -21.50 21.04
C ARG A 363 11.60 -21.26 20.21
N TYR A 364 10.73 -20.36 20.66
CA TYR A 364 9.51 -20.03 19.94
C TYR A 364 9.79 -19.13 18.74
N ASN A 365 10.71 -18.16 18.86
CA ASN A 365 11.14 -17.34 17.72
C ASN A 365 11.71 -18.19 16.56
N THR A 366 12.54 -19.19 16.85
CA THR A 366 13.06 -20.11 15.82
C THR A 366 11.92 -20.87 15.14
N ARG A 367 10.98 -21.46 15.91
CA ARG A 367 9.82 -22.16 15.34
C ARG A 367 8.94 -21.25 14.48
N SER A 368 8.66 -20.02 14.93
CA SER A 368 7.86 -19.04 14.18
C SER A 368 8.56 -18.57 12.91
N ARG A 369 9.90 -18.43 12.92
CA ARG A 369 10.68 -18.25 11.69
C ARG A 369 10.49 -19.43 10.75
N THR A 370 10.73 -20.67 11.18
CA THR A 370 10.54 -21.86 10.32
C THR A 370 9.15 -21.92 9.68
N TYR A 371 8.08 -21.53 10.38
CA TYR A 371 6.74 -21.43 9.77
C TYR A 371 6.63 -20.29 8.74
N ILE A 372 7.19 -19.11 9.01
CA ILE A 372 7.24 -17.99 8.05
C ILE A 372 8.06 -18.38 6.82
N ASP A 373 9.22 -19.00 7.00
CA ASP A 373 10.12 -19.49 5.95
C ASP A 373 9.42 -20.56 5.10
N THR A 374 8.64 -21.46 5.72
CA THR A 374 7.80 -22.45 5.03
C THR A 374 6.72 -21.80 4.15
N ILE A 375 6.11 -20.69 4.60
CA ILE A 375 5.15 -19.94 3.76
C ILE A 375 5.87 -19.13 2.67
N GLN A 376 7.07 -18.61 2.95
CA GLN A 376 7.88 -17.93 1.94
C GLN A 376 8.26 -18.86 0.79
N ALA A 377 8.74 -20.08 1.08
CA ALA A 377 9.02 -21.08 0.06
C ALA A 377 7.80 -21.43 -0.83
N LYS A 378 6.57 -21.36 -0.28
CA LYS A 378 5.33 -21.52 -1.07
C LYS A 378 5.05 -20.30 -1.96
N ILE A 379 5.22 -19.08 -1.44
CA ILE A 379 5.10 -17.83 -2.24
C ILE A 379 6.05 -17.89 -3.44
N ASP A 380 7.30 -18.30 -3.23
CA ASP A 380 8.30 -18.37 -4.29
C ASP A 380 7.99 -19.50 -5.30
N ALA A 381 7.48 -20.65 -4.84
CA ALA A 381 7.04 -21.75 -5.71
C ALA A 381 5.78 -21.43 -6.54
N ASP A 382 4.83 -20.68 -5.98
CA ASP A 382 3.65 -20.19 -6.69
C ASP A 382 4.02 -19.08 -7.69
N ALA A 383 4.92 -18.17 -7.31
CA ALA A 383 5.46 -17.15 -8.21
C ALA A 383 6.23 -17.75 -9.40
N GLU A 384 6.95 -18.87 -9.20
CA GLU A 384 7.58 -19.59 -10.32
C GLU A 384 6.55 -20.33 -11.19
N ARG A 385 5.53 -20.98 -10.59
CA ARG A 385 4.42 -21.59 -11.35
C ARG A 385 3.72 -20.54 -12.22
N TYR A 386 3.44 -19.38 -11.65
CA TYR A 386 2.87 -18.23 -12.37
C TYR A 386 3.73 -17.82 -13.57
N ARG A 387 5.04 -17.59 -13.37
CA ARG A 387 5.94 -17.16 -14.44
C ARG A 387 6.04 -18.19 -15.57
N ARG A 388 6.04 -19.49 -15.27
CA ARG A 388 6.00 -20.54 -16.30
C ARG A 388 4.68 -20.54 -17.06
N ALA A 389 3.55 -20.42 -16.37
CA ALA A 389 2.23 -20.37 -17.01
C ALA A 389 2.11 -19.15 -17.95
N HIS A 390 2.54 -17.97 -17.49
CA HIS A 390 2.59 -16.75 -18.29
C HIS A 390 3.55 -16.87 -19.49
N ALA A 391 4.70 -17.52 -19.34
CA ALA A 391 5.63 -17.74 -20.45
C ALA A 391 5.09 -18.72 -21.50
N ALA A 392 4.35 -19.74 -21.07
CA ALA A 392 3.62 -20.63 -21.98
C ALA A 392 2.50 -19.90 -22.71
N LEU A 393 1.70 -19.07 -22.02
CA LEU A 393 0.66 -18.24 -22.64
C LEU A 393 1.22 -17.25 -23.68
N LEU A 394 2.32 -16.55 -23.38
CA LEU A 394 3.03 -15.71 -24.36
C LEU A 394 3.54 -16.48 -25.59
N THR A 395 3.72 -17.81 -25.47
CA THR A 395 4.13 -18.67 -26.59
C THR A 395 2.92 -19.16 -27.40
N ILE A 396 1.77 -19.43 -26.76
CA ILE A 396 0.58 -20.00 -27.41
C ILE A 396 -0.34 -18.92 -28.00
N ASP A 397 -0.50 -17.79 -27.31
CA ASP A 397 -1.44 -16.71 -27.63
C ASP A 397 -0.76 -15.33 -27.54
N PRO A 398 0.22 -15.05 -28.42
CA PRO A 398 0.93 -13.77 -28.44
C PRO A 398 0.05 -12.59 -28.90
N GLU A 399 -1.01 -12.86 -29.66
CA GLU A 399 -1.96 -11.85 -30.18
C GLU A 399 -2.98 -11.38 -29.13
N ASP A 400 -2.91 -11.91 -27.90
CA ASP A 400 -3.82 -11.61 -26.77
C ASP A 400 -5.30 -11.83 -27.10
N THR A 401 -5.60 -12.94 -27.78
CA THR A 401 -6.94 -13.27 -28.31
C THR A 401 -8.03 -13.29 -27.23
N GLY A 402 -7.65 -13.50 -25.96
CA GLY A 402 -8.52 -13.44 -24.78
C GLY A 402 -8.43 -12.16 -23.93
N LEU A 403 -7.68 -11.13 -24.34
CA LEU A 403 -7.32 -9.94 -23.54
C LEU A 403 -6.74 -10.27 -22.14
N TRP A 404 -6.04 -11.39 -22.05
CA TRP A 404 -5.49 -11.94 -20.82
C TRP A 404 -4.24 -11.20 -20.36
N GLN A 405 -3.43 -10.62 -21.25
CA GLN A 405 -2.18 -9.92 -20.89
C GLN A 405 -2.45 -8.66 -20.04
N LYS A 406 -3.61 -8.02 -20.20
CA LYS A 406 -4.05 -6.90 -19.33
C LYS A 406 -4.26 -7.33 -17.87
N ALA A 407 -4.69 -8.57 -17.67
CA ALA A 407 -5.05 -9.16 -16.38
C ALA A 407 -3.88 -9.91 -15.72
N LEU A 408 -3.27 -10.83 -16.46
CA LEU A 408 -2.12 -11.64 -16.05
C LEU A 408 -0.84 -10.99 -16.59
N ARG A 409 -0.31 -10.03 -15.85
CA ARG A 409 0.90 -9.27 -16.24
C ARG A 409 2.18 -10.01 -15.84
N PHE A 410 3.32 -9.56 -16.36
CA PHE A 410 4.62 -10.10 -15.96
C PHE A 410 4.90 -9.84 -14.47
N LEU A 411 5.28 -10.89 -13.73
CA LEU A 411 5.44 -10.84 -12.27
C LEU A 411 6.87 -10.54 -11.85
N ASN A 412 7.16 -9.27 -11.56
CA ASN A 412 8.43 -8.83 -11.01
C ASN A 412 8.55 -9.24 -9.53
N ARG A 413 9.78 -9.20 -8.98
CA ARG A 413 9.99 -9.49 -7.55
C ARG A 413 9.33 -8.45 -6.63
N SER A 414 9.29 -7.19 -7.07
CA SER A 414 8.62 -6.05 -6.39
C SER A 414 7.10 -6.20 -6.30
N ASP A 415 6.49 -6.97 -7.19
CA ASP A 415 5.04 -7.15 -7.25
C ASP A 415 4.55 -8.13 -6.17
N ILE A 416 5.43 -8.99 -5.66
CA ILE A 416 5.18 -10.03 -4.64
C ILE A 416 5.20 -9.40 -3.24
N ARG A 417 4.31 -8.44 -3.03
CA ARG A 417 4.10 -7.74 -1.74
C ARG A 417 2.68 -7.94 -1.23
N ALA A 418 2.55 -8.07 0.09
CA ALA A 418 1.25 -8.29 0.71
C ALA A 418 0.31 -7.10 0.47
N MET A 419 -1.00 -7.34 0.52
CA MET A 419 -2.05 -6.36 0.26
C MET A 419 -1.90 -5.06 1.07
N HIS A 420 -1.41 -5.15 2.31
CA HIS A 420 -1.16 -4.03 3.21
C HIS A 420 0.27 -3.45 3.12
N GLN A 421 1.16 -4.04 2.30
CA GLN A 421 2.59 -3.73 2.25
C GLN A 421 2.89 -2.77 1.09
N GLY A 422 3.36 -1.57 1.43
CA GLY A 422 3.91 -0.62 0.47
C GLY A 422 5.24 -1.08 -0.15
N LEU A 423 5.85 -0.25 -0.97
CA LEU A 423 7.30 -0.27 -1.17
C LEU A 423 7.98 0.24 0.12
N ASP A 424 9.28 -0.03 0.30
CA ASP A 424 9.96 0.25 1.58
C ASP A 424 10.01 1.76 1.95
N ASP A 425 9.85 2.64 0.96
CA ASP A 425 9.75 4.11 1.12
C ASP A 425 8.28 4.65 1.19
N GLU A 426 7.26 3.80 1.04
CA GLU A 426 5.85 4.22 0.99
C GLU A 426 5.21 4.34 2.38
N THR A 427 4.71 5.53 2.73
CA THR A 427 3.83 5.71 3.90
C THR A 427 2.38 5.33 3.57
N GLU A 428 1.54 5.06 4.58
CA GLU A 428 0.09 4.81 4.41
C GLU A 428 -0.71 5.93 3.71
N GLY A 429 -0.11 7.10 3.44
CA GLY A 429 -0.71 8.11 2.54
C GLY A 429 -0.41 7.91 1.05
N ARG A 430 0.76 7.34 0.73
CA ARG A 430 1.35 7.25 -0.62
C ARG A 430 1.26 5.84 -1.21
N LYS A 431 1.18 4.84 -0.33
CA LYS A 431 1.16 3.39 -0.56
C LYS A 431 0.36 2.96 -1.79
N THR A 432 1.06 2.49 -2.81
CA THR A 432 0.46 1.93 -4.02
C THR A 432 0.08 0.46 -3.80
N LEU A 433 -1.05 0.01 -4.36
CA LEU A 433 -1.40 -1.41 -4.37
C LEU A 433 -0.69 -2.11 -5.53
N SER A 434 0.01 -3.21 -5.23
CA SER A 434 0.61 -4.07 -6.26
C SER A 434 -0.44 -4.51 -7.27
N TRP A 435 -0.07 -4.61 -8.55
CA TRP A 435 -1.02 -4.96 -9.61
C TRP A 435 -1.65 -6.35 -9.39
N ILE A 436 -0.97 -7.24 -8.66
CA ILE A 436 -1.53 -8.56 -8.26
C ILE A 436 -2.80 -8.43 -7.41
N TRP A 437 -3.11 -7.25 -6.85
CA TRP A 437 -4.35 -6.97 -6.11
C TRP A 437 -5.36 -6.10 -6.91
N ARG A 438 -5.07 -5.75 -8.17
CA ARG A 438 -5.89 -4.87 -9.02
C ARG A 438 -6.54 -5.56 -10.23
N THR A 439 -6.26 -6.85 -10.48
CA THR A 439 -6.79 -7.60 -11.61
C THR A 439 -8.23 -8.10 -11.38
N SER A 440 -9.10 -7.90 -12.37
CA SER A 440 -10.51 -8.33 -12.37
C SER A 440 -10.70 -9.85 -12.20
N GLY A 441 -11.91 -10.26 -11.80
CA GLY A 441 -12.28 -11.65 -11.50
C GLY A 441 -12.03 -12.08 -10.05
N THR A 442 -11.47 -11.18 -9.24
CA THR A 442 -10.91 -11.52 -7.91
C THR A 442 -11.56 -10.75 -6.76
N LEU A 443 -12.46 -9.82 -7.10
CA LEU A 443 -13.12 -8.89 -6.19
C LEU A 443 -14.63 -9.17 -6.14
N GLY A 444 -15.00 -10.30 -5.51
CA GLY A 444 -16.40 -10.68 -5.29
C GLY A 444 -17.09 -11.44 -6.42
N ARG A 445 -16.38 -12.34 -7.13
CA ARG A 445 -17.00 -13.29 -8.09
C ARG A 445 -17.16 -14.72 -7.54
N ASP A 446 -16.41 -15.07 -6.51
CA ASP A 446 -16.67 -16.24 -5.65
C ASP A 446 -17.48 -15.80 -4.40
N ASP A 447 -18.27 -16.73 -3.85
CA ASP A 447 -18.97 -16.58 -2.57
C ASP A 447 -18.04 -16.68 -1.34
N ASP A 448 -16.71 -16.67 -1.53
CA ASP A 448 -15.72 -16.75 -0.45
C ASP A 448 -15.63 -15.40 0.30
N GLU A 449 -16.51 -15.21 1.30
CA GLU A 449 -16.78 -13.94 2.00
C GLU A 449 -15.51 -13.22 2.50
N ASP A 450 -14.49 -13.95 2.94
CA ASP A 450 -13.28 -13.38 3.51
C ASP A 450 -12.30 -12.80 2.48
N ASP A 451 -12.35 -13.27 1.22
CA ASP A 451 -11.66 -12.59 0.12
C ASP A 451 -12.37 -11.26 -0.22
N GLN A 452 -13.70 -11.21 -0.10
CA GLN A 452 -14.48 -9.97 -0.23
C GLN A 452 -14.12 -8.98 0.89
N GLU A 453 -13.92 -9.46 2.12
CA GLU A 453 -13.55 -8.61 3.26
C GLU A 453 -12.14 -8.00 3.14
N ALA A 454 -11.15 -8.78 2.70
CA ALA A 454 -9.80 -8.25 2.47
C ALA A 454 -9.82 -7.11 1.42
N VAL A 455 -10.65 -7.25 0.39
CA VAL A 455 -10.84 -6.24 -0.67
C VAL A 455 -11.59 -5.02 -0.14
N ARG A 456 -12.67 -5.22 0.63
CA ARG A 456 -13.43 -4.17 1.34
C ARG A 456 -12.53 -3.26 2.16
N ILE A 457 -11.60 -3.84 2.91
CA ILE A 457 -10.65 -3.12 3.76
C ILE A 457 -9.74 -2.21 2.92
N GLU A 458 -9.15 -2.70 1.84
CA GLU A 458 -8.31 -1.86 0.97
C GLU A 458 -9.11 -0.88 0.12
N TRP A 459 -10.34 -1.20 -0.27
CA TRP A 459 -11.25 -0.25 -0.92
C TRP A 459 -11.56 0.93 0.01
N CYS A 460 -11.85 0.65 1.29
CA CYS A 460 -12.02 1.69 2.31
C CYS A 460 -10.74 2.52 2.53
N LYS A 461 -9.55 1.90 2.54
CA LYS A 461 -8.27 2.61 2.64
C LYS A 461 -7.94 3.42 1.38
N ALA A 462 -8.32 2.96 0.19
CA ALA A 462 -8.13 3.69 -1.07
C ALA A 462 -9.05 4.91 -1.12
N ARG A 463 -10.35 4.74 -0.79
CA ARG A 463 -11.30 5.85 -0.61
C ARG A 463 -10.78 6.88 0.38
N ALA A 464 -10.32 6.43 1.55
CA ALA A 464 -9.77 7.29 2.57
C ALA A 464 -8.52 8.04 2.09
N ARG A 465 -7.59 7.38 1.38
CA ARG A 465 -6.39 8.02 0.81
C ARG A 465 -6.73 9.12 -0.19
N ALA A 466 -7.59 8.84 -1.18
CA ALA A 466 -8.04 9.84 -2.15
C ALA A 466 -8.66 11.05 -1.44
N MET A 467 -9.67 10.82 -0.59
CA MET A 467 -10.34 11.88 0.17
C MET A 467 -9.40 12.66 1.10
N ARG A 468 -8.37 12.04 1.70
CA ARG A 468 -7.37 12.74 2.53
C ARG A 468 -6.37 13.57 1.72
N TRP A 469 -6.18 13.32 0.43
CA TRP A 469 -5.37 14.18 -0.44
C TRP A 469 -6.19 15.32 -1.05
N ASP A 470 -7.43 15.06 -1.43
CA ASP A 470 -8.38 16.11 -1.86
C ASP A 470 -8.60 17.13 -0.73
N GLU A 471 -8.86 16.66 0.51
CA GLU A 471 -8.93 17.52 1.70
C GLU A 471 -7.64 18.30 1.97
N GLU A 472 -6.46 17.75 1.67
CA GLU A 472 -5.18 18.44 1.86
C GLU A 472 -5.01 19.58 0.84
N CYS A 473 -5.48 19.42 -0.40
CA CYS A 473 -5.51 20.51 -1.38
C CYS A 473 -6.37 21.69 -0.88
N ASP A 474 -7.60 21.42 -0.44
CA ASP A 474 -8.49 22.46 0.06
C ASP A 474 -7.98 23.11 1.36
N LEU A 475 -7.39 22.32 2.26
CA LEU A 475 -6.76 22.84 3.49
C LEU A 475 -5.52 23.70 3.20
N LEU A 476 -4.66 23.32 2.26
CA LEU A 476 -3.49 24.11 1.88
C LEU A 476 -3.88 25.42 1.16
N GLU A 477 -4.96 25.42 0.36
CA GLU A 477 -5.52 26.64 -0.24
C GLU A 477 -5.95 27.65 0.86
N GLU A 478 -6.63 27.17 1.90
CA GLU A 478 -7.03 27.96 3.07
C GLU A 478 -5.84 28.35 3.96
N GLU A 479 -4.82 27.49 4.16
CA GLU A 479 -3.59 27.86 4.87
C GLU A 479 -2.84 28.99 4.14
N MET A 480 -2.70 28.92 2.81
CA MET A 480 -2.09 30.00 2.01
C MET A 480 -2.90 31.31 2.08
N ARG A 481 -4.24 31.24 2.11
CA ARG A 481 -5.08 32.42 2.34
C ARG A 481 -4.86 33.00 3.74
N ARG A 482 -4.81 32.16 4.78
CA ARG A 482 -4.55 32.57 6.17
C ARG A 482 -3.18 33.20 6.35
N VAL A 483 -2.12 32.67 5.73
CA VAL A 483 -0.77 33.24 5.81
C VAL A 483 -0.71 34.63 5.18
N ARG A 484 -1.35 34.86 4.02
CA ARG A 484 -1.46 36.21 3.44
C ARG A 484 -2.22 37.17 4.36
N ALA A 485 -3.35 36.72 4.92
CA ALA A 485 -4.13 37.52 5.86
C ALA A 485 -3.34 37.86 7.14
N PHE A 486 -2.60 36.90 7.70
CA PHE A 486 -1.73 37.09 8.85
C PHE A 486 -0.60 38.09 8.56
N PHE A 487 0.11 37.95 7.44
CA PHE A 487 1.17 38.91 7.11
C PHE A 487 0.62 40.33 6.90
N LYS A 488 -0.54 40.49 6.25
CA LYS A 488 -1.19 41.80 6.16
C LYS A 488 -1.53 42.36 7.54
N TRP A 489 -2.25 41.61 8.38
CA TRP A 489 -2.59 42.03 9.74
C TRP A 489 -1.33 42.39 10.56
N HIS A 490 -0.23 41.67 10.37
CA HIS A 490 1.02 41.92 11.07
C HIS A 490 1.76 43.17 10.52
N VAL A 491 1.65 43.51 9.23
CA VAL A 491 2.05 44.84 8.70
C VAL A 491 1.27 45.93 9.43
N ASP A 492 -0.06 45.81 9.45
CA ASP A 492 -0.97 46.80 10.02
C ASP A 492 -0.70 46.97 11.53
N TRP A 493 -0.48 45.88 12.27
CA TRP A 493 -0.10 45.88 13.68
C TRP A 493 1.25 46.57 13.97
N TRP A 494 2.27 46.35 13.13
CA TRP A 494 3.56 47.05 13.26
C TRP A 494 3.46 48.54 12.93
N MET A 495 2.61 48.93 11.96
CA MET A 495 2.31 50.33 11.69
C MET A 495 1.58 50.98 12.88
N ASP A 496 0.69 50.25 13.56
CA ASP A 496 0.06 50.73 14.80
C ASP A 496 1.06 50.91 15.95
N GLN A 497 2.22 50.23 15.95
CA GLN A 497 3.27 50.49 16.94
C GLN A 497 4.02 51.81 16.69
N VAL A 498 3.81 52.51 15.57
CA VAL A 498 4.49 53.78 15.25
C VAL A 498 3.90 54.97 16.04
N ARG A 499 2.71 54.81 16.65
CA ARG A 499 1.99 55.86 17.38
C ARG A 499 2.81 56.51 18.51
N GLU A 500 2.55 57.79 18.77
CA GLU A 500 3.31 58.65 19.70
C GLU A 500 2.77 58.63 21.14
N ASP A 501 1.53 58.18 21.32
CA ASP A 501 0.85 58.05 22.62
C ASP A 501 1.62 57.16 23.61
N TRP A 502 2.29 56.12 23.09
CA TRP A 502 3.15 55.24 23.88
C TRP A 502 4.40 55.92 24.46
N ASP A 503 5.07 56.81 23.71
CA ASP A 503 6.33 57.44 24.17
C ASP A 503 6.08 58.35 25.38
N ALA A 504 4.96 59.08 25.36
CA ALA A 504 4.52 59.94 26.45
C ALA A 504 4.14 59.16 27.73
N ALA A 505 3.65 57.91 27.59
CA ALA A 505 3.26 57.07 28.72
C ALA A 505 4.44 56.41 29.44
N VAL A 506 5.56 56.18 28.74
CA VAL A 506 6.74 55.49 29.28
C VAL A 506 7.87 56.45 29.70
N GLY A 507 7.81 57.72 29.28
CA GLY A 507 8.85 58.71 29.58
C GLY A 507 10.13 58.50 28.76
N CYS A 508 9.99 58.00 27.54
CA CYS A 508 11.11 57.74 26.63
C CYS A 508 11.78 59.04 26.15
N THR A 509 13.08 58.97 25.85
CA THR A 509 13.80 60.08 25.19
C THR A 509 13.43 60.16 23.71
N ALA A 510 13.70 61.30 23.07
CA ALA A 510 13.38 61.51 21.66
C ALA A 510 14.10 60.52 20.73
N GLU A 511 15.35 60.17 21.04
CA GLU A 511 16.16 59.20 20.31
C GLU A 511 15.64 57.77 20.47
N HIS A 512 15.10 57.44 21.66
CA HIS A 512 14.44 56.15 21.89
C HIS A 512 13.12 56.07 21.10
N ALA A 513 12.32 57.14 21.09
CA ALA A 513 11.09 57.24 20.30
C ALA A 513 11.37 57.15 18.79
N GLU A 514 12.44 57.78 18.30
CA GLU A 514 12.90 57.64 16.91
C GLU A 514 13.31 56.19 16.59
N GLY A 515 14.21 55.60 17.40
CA GLY A 515 14.68 54.23 17.19
C GLY A 515 13.56 53.19 17.25
N ARG A 516 12.59 53.36 18.16
CA ARG A 516 11.38 52.54 18.30
C ARG A 516 10.53 52.59 17.01
N ARG A 517 10.26 53.79 16.49
CA ARG A 517 9.48 53.99 15.26
C ARG A 517 10.21 53.48 14.02
N ALA A 518 11.52 53.71 13.91
CA ALA A 518 12.35 53.17 12.83
C ALA A 518 12.38 51.63 12.84
N TYR A 519 12.44 51.00 14.02
CA TYR A 519 12.33 49.54 14.15
C TYR A 519 10.95 49.02 13.72
N ALA A 520 9.87 49.68 14.15
CA ALA A 520 8.50 49.31 13.79
C ALA A 520 8.26 49.39 12.27
N HIS A 521 8.70 50.48 11.60
CA HIS A 521 8.67 50.57 10.14
C HIS A 521 9.46 49.44 9.47
N ARG A 522 10.71 49.18 9.90
CA ARG A 522 11.53 48.08 9.37
C ARG A 522 10.85 46.71 9.51
N GLN A 523 10.13 46.47 10.60
CA GLN A 523 9.36 45.24 10.78
C GLN A 523 8.15 45.18 9.85
N ALA A 524 7.38 46.27 9.72
CA ALA A 524 6.25 46.37 8.80
C ALA A 524 6.67 46.11 7.34
N ASP A 525 7.76 46.72 6.89
CA ASP A 525 8.29 46.54 5.53
C ASP A 525 8.76 45.11 5.28
N LEU A 526 9.36 44.45 6.28
CA LEU A 526 9.73 43.03 6.21
C LEU A 526 8.48 42.13 6.11
N ARG A 527 7.40 42.42 6.87
CA ARG A 527 6.12 41.68 6.71
C ARG A 527 5.51 41.91 5.33
N ARG A 528 5.63 43.11 4.76
CA ARG A 528 5.15 43.41 3.40
C ARG A 528 5.93 42.60 2.36
N ALA A 529 7.27 42.59 2.43
CA ALA A 529 8.09 41.77 1.56
C ALA A 529 7.79 40.26 1.65
N LEU A 530 7.45 39.74 2.84
CA LEU A 530 6.99 38.35 3.01
C LEU A 530 5.60 38.11 2.38
N LEU A 531 4.66 39.05 2.52
CA LEU A 531 3.35 39.00 1.88
C LEU A 531 3.46 39.01 0.35
N ASP A 532 4.31 39.89 -0.19
CA ASP A 532 4.57 40.03 -1.62
C ASP A 532 5.24 38.76 -2.17
N TYR A 533 6.22 38.20 -1.45
CA TYR A 533 6.85 36.92 -1.82
C TYR A 533 5.86 35.75 -1.79
N CYS A 534 4.99 35.64 -0.77
CA CYS A 534 3.92 34.64 -0.75
C CYS A 534 2.97 34.79 -1.95
N THR A 535 2.57 36.03 -2.26
CA THR A 535 1.65 36.33 -3.36
C THR A 535 2.29 36.03 -4.72
N HIS A 536 3.58 36.33 -4.90
CA HIS A 536 4.33 35.99 -6.10
C HIS A 536 4.53 34.47 -6.26
N ALA A 537 4.89 33.77 -5.18
CA ALA A 537 5.15 32.33 -5.19
C ALA A 537 3.89 31.48 -5.40
N TRP A 538 2.73 31.94 -4.92
CA TRP A 538 1.46 31.21 -4.99
C TRP A 538 0.53 31.65 -6.14
N ARG A 539 1.03 32.47 -7.08
CA ARG A 539 0.20 33.02 -8.17
C ARG A 539 -0.40 31.94 -9.10
N ASN A 540 0.30 30.82 -9.31
CA ASN A 540 -0.12 29.72 -10.19
C ASN A 540 -0.90 28.59 -9.46
N ILE A 541 -1.28 28.79 -8.19
CA ILE A 541 -1.99 27.75 -7.41
C ILE A 541 -3.40 27.43 -7.95
N PRO A 542 -4.21 28.40 -8.42
CA PRO A 542 -5.51 28.11 -9.04
C PRO A 542 -5.39 27.15 -10.23
N GLU A 543 -4.36 27.28 -11.06
CA GLU A 543 -4.11 26.44 -12.22
C GLU A 543 -3.70 25.01 -11.82
N TYR A 544 -2.86 24.85 -10.79
CA TYR A 544 -2.53 23.52 -10.25
C TYR A 544 -3.75 22.82 -9.65
N LEU A 545 -4.60 23.55 -8.91
CA LEU A 545 -5.85 23.03 -8.36
C LEU A 545 -6.88 22.74 -9.47
N GLN A 546 -6.91 23.51 -10.55
CA GLN A 546 -7.76 23.24 -11.70
C GLN A 546 -7.31 22.01 -12.48
N LEU A 547 -6.00 21.76 -12.63
CA LEU A 547 -5.48 20.52 -13.22
C LEU A 547 -5.90 19.29 -12.39
N CYS A 548 -5.77 19.36 -11.05
CA CYS A 548 -6.29 18.33 -10.15
C CYS A 548 -7.80 18.10 -10.34
N ARG A 549 -8.61 19.17 -10.17
CA ARG A 549 -10.09 19.10 -10.18
C ARG A 549 -10.66 18.73 -11.57
N ASN A 550 -9.96 19.00 -12.68
CA ASN A 550 -10.37 18.66 -14.05
C ASN A 550 -9.92 17.27 -14.54
N ARG A 551 -9.01 16.59 -13.84
CA ARG A 551 -8.60 15.19 -14.10
C ARG A 551 -8.17 14.85 -15.56
N PRO A 552 -7.31 15.63 -16.24
CA PRO A 552 -6.64 15.15 -17.44
C PRO A 552 -5.64 14.03 -17.09
N ASP A 553 -5.20 13.26 -18.08
CA ASP A 553 -4.10 12.30 -17.90
C ASP A 553 -2.79 13.06 -17.63
N ILE A 554 -2.33 13.06 -16.38
CA ILE A 554 -1.18 13.86 -15.92
C ILE A 554 0.16 13.16 -16.20
N SER A 555 0.17 11.95 -16.78
CA SER A 555 1.40 11.19 -17.09
C SER A 555 2.41 11.97 -17.95
N GLY A 556 1.93 12.94 -18.74
CA GLY A 556 2.78 13.81 -19.58
C GLY A 556 3.36 15.07 -18.94
N ILE A 557 3.01 15.43 -17.69
CA ILE A 557 3.38 16.74 -17.10
C ILE A 557 4.56 16.64 -16.10
N ILE A 558 5.20 15.47 -15.97
CA ILE A 558 6.35 15.24 -15.06
C ILE A 558 7.67 15.75 -15.67
N ASN A 559 7.71 17.01 -16.12
CA ASN A 559 8.94 17.78 -16.26
C ASN A 559 8.67 19.29 -16.47
N PRO A 560 9.07 20.13 -15.50
CA PRO A 560 9.68 21.40 -15.86
C PRO A 560 10.97 21.66 -15.07
N GLN A 561 12.10 21.79 -15.77
CA GLN A 561 13.29 22.48 -15.23
C GLN A 561 13.09 23.99 -15.37
N SER A 562 12.51 24.63 -14.34
CA SER A 562 12.51 26.10 -14.13
C SER A 562 12.24 26.42 -12.66
#